data_AF-A0A1I8C0F4-F1
#
_entry.id   AF-A0A1I8C0F4-F1
#
_cell.length_a   1.000
_cell.length_b   1.000
_cell.length_c   1.000
_cell.angle_alpha   90.00
_cell.angle_beta   90.00
_cell.angle_gamma   90.00
#
_symmetry.space_group_name_H-M   'P 1'
#
loop_
_entity.id
_entity.type
_entity.pdbx_description
1 polymer ?
#
loop_
_entity_poly.entity_id
_entity_poly.type
_entity_poly.pdbx_seq_one_letter_code
_entity_poly.pdbx_strand_id
1 'polypeptide(L)'
;MLSRLIIQPQNLQSLRQLTLSSIQNARSAFRRGGSGSTFGQFTATFKEAFTARQAVPTIRERLLGPTTGKPFIYGTYAVASASAFGIGMLCYYGLTISAESAVARSVLWPDYVRERLHTTYAYLTGSLAITAFAGVTAARSPAILALTSGPSLLVWLGSLAAIMATGLIVQKIDYSNTLPKHLAWATHCAVLGAVIAPLCYLGGPVLMRAAWYTAAIVGGLSVTAICAPSEKFLNMAGPLAMGLGVVFVACLGSFAFPPNTALGAGLASIVVYGGLILFSAFLLHDTQRVIKMAQGYPVGGRFDGNNFFDNGPIRKYDPINTQLSIYMDILNIFMRLAMIMGGGGQRRK
;
A
#
# COMPACT_ATOMS: atom_id res chain seq x y z
N MET A 1 -36.44 -8.90 34.83
CA MET A 1 -36.28 -7.49 34.40
C MET A 1 -35.94 -7.43 32.91
N LEU A 2 -36.90 -7.83 32.08
CA LEU A 2 -36.87 -7.70 30.63
C LEU A 2 -38.30 -7.41 30.18
N SER A 3 -38.60 -6.14 29.95
CA SER A 3 -39.58 -5.64 28.97
C SER A 3 -39.71 -4.13 29.16
N ARG A 4 -39.98 -3.42 28.07
CA ARG A 4 -40.18 -1.97 27.93
C ARG A 4 -38.94 -1.16 27.60
N LEU A 5 -38.72 -0.97 26.30
CA LEU A 5 -38.53 0.36 25.71
C LEU A 5 -38.85 0.28 24.21
N ILE A 6 -40.14 0.43 23.94
CA ILE A 6 -40.76 0.59 22.63
C ILE A 6 -41.00 2.10 22.44
N ILE A 7 -40.39 2.64 21.39
CA ILE A 7 -40.93 3.62 20.41
C ILE A 7 -41.55 4.92 20.96
N GLN A 8 -40.84 6.02 20.68
CA GLN A 8 -41.26 7.41 20.88
C GLN A 8 -42.16 7.89 19.70
N PRO A 9 -43.30 8.57 19.94
CA PRO A 9 -44.37 8.79 18.95
C PRO A 9 -44.22 10.01 18.01
N GLN A 10 -43.07 10.69 17.98
CA GLN A 10 -42.92 11.94 17.20
C GLN A 10 -42.75 11.74 15.67
N ASN A 11 -42.30 10.57 15.21
CA ASN A 11 -42.08 10.30 13.77
C ASN A 11 -43.33 9.84 12.99
N LEU A 12 -44.43 9.49 13.66
CA LEU A 12 -45.64 8.99 12.99
C LEU A 12 -46.60 10.11 12.56
N GLN A 13 -46.51 11.29 13.16
CA GLN A 13 -47.37 12.42 12.79
C GLN A 13 -46.90 13.13 11.51
N SER A 14 -45.59 13.20 11.26
CA SER A 14 -45.00 13.79 10.04
C SER A 14 -45.28 12.95 8.79
N LEU A 15 -45.23 11.62 8.89
CA LEU A 15 -45.56 10.71 7.78
C LEU A 15 -47.06 10.72 7.42
N ARG A 16 -47.94 10.96 8.39
CA ARG A 16 -49.38 11.12 8.12
C ARG A 16 -49.73 12.45 7.43
N GLN A 17 -48.99 13.52 7.71
CA GLN A 17 -49.19 14.81 7.02
C GLN A 17 -48.64 14.81 5.58
N LEU A 18 -47.55 14.10 5.32
CA LEU A 18 -46.98 13.95 3.97
C LEU A 18 -47.84 13.06 3.03
N THR A 19 -48.57 12.09 3.59
CA THR A 19 -49.45 11.21 2.80
C THR A 19 -50.81 11.85 2.49
N LEU A 20 -51.33 12.71 3.37
CA LEU A 20 -52.61 13.40 3.11
C LEU A 20 -52.48 14.56 2.11
N SER A 21 -51.35 15.28 2.12
CA SER A 21 -51.07 16.38 1.17
C SER A 21 -50.84 15.87 -0.27
N SER A 22 -50.22 14.70 -0.42
CA SER A 22 -50.04 14.05 -1.73
C SER A 22 -51.35 13.50 -2.32
N ILE A 23 -52.27 13.00 -1.47
CA ILE A 23 -53.59 12.50 -1.90
C ILE A 23 -54.55 13.65 -2.24
N GLN A 24 -54.50 14.79 -1.51
CA GLN A 24 -55.30 15.97 -1.84
C GLN A 24 -54.84 16.62 -3.16
N ASN A 25 -53.54 16.69 -3.42
CA ASN A 25 -53.00 17.17 -4.69
C ASN A 25 -53.36 16.26 -5.88
N ALA A 26 -53.43 14.95 -5.67
CA ALA A 26 -53.87 13.99 -6.68
C ALA A 26 -55.38 14.12 -7.01
N ARG A 27 -56.22 14.45 -6.02
CA ARG A 27 -57.66 14.70 -6.24
C ARG A 27 -57.96 16.02 -6.95
N SER A 28 -57.14 17.05 -6.76
CA SER A 28 -57.28 18.32 -7.50
C SER A 28 -56.86 18.22 -8.97
N ALA A 29 -55.96 17.30 -9.32
CA ALA A 29 -55.56 17.02 -10.70
C ALA A 29 -56.67 16.31 -11.51
N PHE A 30 -57.56 15.56 -10.84
CA PHE A 30 -58.67 14.86 -11.49
C PHE A 30 -59.91 15.74 -11.75
N ARG A 31 -60.02 16.93 -11.13
CA ARG A 31 -61.22 17.80 -11.25
C ARG A 31 -61.07 18.94 -12.26
N ARG A 32 -59.92 19.09 -12.92
CA ARG A 32 -59.64 20.21 -13.83
C ARG A 32 -59.01 19.71 -15.14
N GLY A 33 -59.85 19.20 -16.03
CA GLY A 33 -59.40 18.73 -17.34
C GLY A 33 -60.50 17.96 -18.07
N GLY A 34 -61.60 18.65 -18.38
CA GLY A 34 -62.59 18.14 -19.31
C GLY A 34 -62.11 18.28 -20.76
N SER A 35 -62.52 17.31 -21.57
CA SER A 35 -62.58 17.29 -23.04
C SER A 35 -61.29 16.99 -23.80
N GLY A 36 -61.26 15.78 -24.39
CA GLY A 36 -60.48 15.49 -25.60
C GLY A 36 -59.52 14.29 -25.51
N SER A 37 -59.89 13.17 -26.15
CA SER A 37 -59.02 12.07 -26.63
C SER A 37 -58.51 10.99 -25.66
N THR A 38 -59.44 10.27 -25.03
CA THR A 38 -59.21 9.14 -24.10
C THR A 38 -58.62 7.85 -24.71
N PHE A 39 -58.01 7.87 -25.90
CA PHE A 39 -57.38 6.67 -26.51
C PHE A 39 -55.88 6.86 -26.85
N GLY A 40 -55.40 8.09 -26.99
CA GLY A 40 -53.98 8.39 -27.25
C GLY A 40 -53.12 8.45 -25.98
N GLN A 41 -53.72 8.73 -24.82
CA GLN A 41 -52.97 8.90 -23.57
C GLN A 41 -52.64 7.55 -22.89
N PHE A 42 -53.49 6.53 -23.06
CA PHE A 42 -53.22 5.19 -22.53
C PHE A 42 -52.07 4.49 -23.29
N THR A 43 -51.93 4.75 -24.59
CA THR A 43 -50.82 4.25 -25.41
C THR A 43 -49.52 5.03 -25.17
N ALA A 44 -49.59 6.33 -24.85
CA ALA A 44 -48.42 7.14 -24.48
C ALA A 44 -47.81 6.73 -23.12
N THR A 45 -48.64 6.50 -22.09
CA THR A 45 -48.17 6.08 -20.76
C THR A 45 -47.62 4.64 -20.75
N PHE A 46 -48.18 3.73 -21.56
CA PHE A 46 -47.59 2.40 -21.74
C PHE A 46 -46.30 2.42 -22.59
N LYS A 47 -46.17 3.35 -23.55
CA LYS A 47 -44.90 3.56 -24.26
C LYS A 47 -43.83 4.14 -23.35
N GLU A 48 -44.13 5.11 -22.49
CA GLU A 48 -43.20 5.66 -21.49
C GLU A 48 -42.83 4.64 -20.42
N ALA A 49 -43.74 3.74 -20.03
CA ALA A 49 -43.41 2.63 -19.11
C ALA A 49 -42.53 1.54 -19.74
N PHE A 50 -42.55 1.39 -21.08
CA PHE A 50 -41.68 0.45 -21.81
C PHE A 50 -40.38 1.08 -22.35
N THR A 51 -40.31 2.41 -22.52
CA THR A 51 -39.08 3.14 -22.86
C THR A 51 -38.32 3.64 -21.63
N ALA A 52 -38.95 3.67 -20.44
CA ALA A 52 -38.27 3.80 -19.15
C ALA A 52 -37.83 2.43 -18.60
N ARG A 53 -37.38 1.52 -19.46
CA ARG A 53 -36.29 0.64 -19.03
C ARG A 53 -35.13 1.58 -18.76
N GLN A 54 -34.98 1.99 -17.50
CA GLN A 54 -33.66 2.34 -16.98
C GLN A 54 -32.74 1.24 -17.52
N ALA A 55 -31.93 1.58 -18.52
CA ALA A 55 -30.94 0.67 -19.03
C ALA A 55 -30.14 0.31 -17.79
N VAL A 56 -30.36 -0.88 -17.24
CA VAL A 56 -29.51 -1.42 -16.19
C VAL A 56 -28.16 -1.38 -16.85
N PRO A 57 -27.24 -0.48 -16.44
CA PRO A 57 -26.05 -0.28 -17.23
C PRO A 57 -25.37 -1.64 -17.29
N THR A 58 -25.06 -2.08 -18.51
CA THR A 58 -24.45 -3.39 -18.72
C THR A 58 -23.19 -3.50 -17.87
N ILE A 59 -22.74 -4.71 -17.52
CA ILE A 59 -21.54 -4.89 -16.67
C ILE A 59 -20.36 -4.08 -17.22
N ARG A 60 -20.23 -3.99 -18.55
CA ARG A 60 -19.25 -3.13 -19.24
C ARG A 60 -19.46 -1.65 -18.96
N GLU A 61 -20.70 -1.18 -19.01
CA GLU A 61 -21.08 0.22 -18.78
C GLU A 61 -21.00 0.62 -17.29
N ARG A 62 -21.17 -0.32 -16.36
CA ARG A 62 -20.89 -0.13 -14.92
C ARG A 62 -19.40 -0.11 -14.60
N LEU A 63 -18.60 -0.93 -15.28
CA LEU A 63 -17.15 -1.03 -15.07
C LEU A 63 -16.38 0.11 -15.76
N LEU A 64 -16.81 0.50 -16.96
CA LEU A 64 -16.22 1.60 -17.73
C LEU A 64 -16.92 2.95 -17.49
N GLY A 65 -18.02 2.95 -16.72
CA GLY A 65 -18.73 4.16 -16.34
C GLY A 65 -17.90 5.07 -15.42
N PRO A 66 -18.26 6.36 -15.35
CA PRO A 66 -17.57 7.34 -14.52
C PRO A 66 -17.63 6.94 -13.04
N THR A 67 -16.48 6.94 -12.39
CA THR A 67 -16.34 6.53 -10.99
C THR A 67 -16.83 7.61 -10.01
N THR A 68 -17.66 7.22 -9.04
CA THR A 68 -18.09 8.10 -7.93
C THR A 68 -17.04 8.18 -6.79
N GLY A 69 -15.80 7.70 -7.01
CA GLY A 69 -14.74 7.69 -5.99
C GLY A 69 -14.85 6.59 -4.92
N LYS A 70 -15.91 5.77 -4.96
CA LYS A 70 -16.15 4.64 -4.04
C LYS A 70 -14.94 3.70 -3.85
N PRO A 71 -14.16 3.33 -4.88
CA PRO A 71 -13.02 2.43 -4.71
C PRO A 71 -11.92 2.96 -3.77
N PHE A 72 -11.72 4.29 -3.72
CA PHE A 72 -10.74 4.92 -2.83
C PHE A 72 -11.24 4.97 -1.38
N ILE A 73 -12.56 5.12 -1.18
CA ILE A 73 -13.19 5.07 0.14
C ILE A 73 -13.03 3.67 0.75
N TYR A 74 -13.32 2.62 -0.03
CA TYR A 74 -13.09 1.24 0.40
C TYR A 74 -11.61 0.98 0.72
N GLY A 75 -10.69 1.49 -0.09
CA GLY A 75 -9.26 1.40 0.18
C GLY A 75 -8.85 2.09 1.50
N THR A 76 -9.47 3.22 1.82
CA THR A 76 -9.23 3.93 3.09
C THR A 76 -9.71 3.10 4.29
N TYR A 77 -10.91 2.52 4.20
CA TYR A 77 -11.41 1.62 5.25
C TYR A 77 -10.55 0.37 5.41
N ALA A 78 -10.02 -0.18 4.32
CA ALA A 78 -9.10 -1.33 4.38
C ALA A 78 -7.79 -0.98 5.09
N VAL A 79 -7.22 0.22 4.84
CA VAL A 79 -6.02 0.67 5.56
C VAL A 79 -6.34 0.95 7.03
N ALA A 80 -7.51 1.52 7.32
CA ALA A 80 -7.94 1.77 8.70
C ALA A 80 -8.10 0.46 9.49
N SER A 81 -8.71 -0.57 8.90
CA SER A 81 -8.84 -1.88 9.55
C SER A 81 -7.49 -2.58 9.71
N ALA A 82 -6.60 -2.52 8.71
CA ALA A 82 -5.24 -3.04 8.81
C ALA A 82 -4.43 -2.33 9.91
N SER A 83 -4.60 -1.01 10.06
CA SER A 83 -3.96 -0.23 11.11
C SER A 83 -4.48 -0.60 12.49
N ALA A 84 -5.80 -0.74 12.64
CA ALA A 84 -6.41 -1.19 13.88
C ALA A 84 -5.93 -2.60 14.26
N PHE A 85 -5.79 -3.50 13.28
CA PHE A 85 -5.21 -4.82 13.49
C PHE A 85 -3.74 -4.73 13.92
N GLY A 86 -2.92 -3.92 13.25
CA GLY A 86 -1.51 -3.72 13.61
C GLY A 86 -1.32 -3.15 15.02
N ILE A 87 -2.13 -2.16 15.41
CA ILE A 87 -2.14 -1.60 16.78
C ILE A 87 -2.61 -2.67 17.77
N GLY A 88 -3.69 -3.39 17.48
CA GLY A 88 -4.16 -4.49 18.32
C GLY A 88 -3.11 -5.57 18.52
N MET A 89 -2.37 -5.90 17.45
CA MET A 89 -1.25 -6.84 17.49
C MET A 89 -0.10 -6.32 18.36
N LEU A 90 0.27 -5.04 18.21
CA LEU A 90 1.31 -4.40 19.04
C LEU A 90 0.89 -4.37 20.52
N CYS A 91 -0.35 -4.01 20.82
CA CYS A 91 -0.89 -4.03 22.18
C CYS A 91 -0.93 -5.45 22.75
N TYR A 92 -1.39 -6.43 21.97
CA TYR A 92 -1.44 -7.83 22.41
C TYR A 92 -0.04 -8.37 22.71
N TYR A 93 0.91 -8.24 21.78
CA TYR A 93 2.27 -8.75 21.99
C TYR A 93 3.08 -7.90 22.98
N GLY A 94 2.81 -6.60 23.09
CA GLY A 94 3.45 -5.74 24.07
C GLY A 94 2.95 -5.94 25.50
N LEU A 95 1.69 -6.35 25.69
CA LEU A 95 1.10 -6.59 27.03
C LEU A 95 1.15 -8.07 27.46
N THR A 96 1.01 -9.02 26.53
CA THR A 96 0.87 -10.47 26.83
C THR A 96 2.20 -11.19 26.97
N ILE A 97 3.21 -10.75 26.21
CA ILE A 97 4.62 -11.05 26.48
C ILE A 97 5.06 -9.78 27.18
N SER A 98 5.44 -9.83 28.47
CA SER A 98 5.86 -8.60 29.16
C SER A 98 6.80 -7.83 28.23
N ALA A 99 6.49 -6.59 27.86
CA ALA A 99 7.33 -5.80 26.94
C ALA A 99 8.79 -5.78 27.42
N GLU A 100 9.01 -5.94 28.73
CA GLU A 100 10.30 -6.27 29.32
C GLU A 100 10.93 -7.54 28.75
N SER A 101 10.27 -8.70 28.64
CA SER A 101 10.93 -9.94 28.18
C SER A 101 11.34 -9.95 26.70
N ALA A 102 10.64 -9.30 25.78
CA ALA A 102 11.03 -9.27 24.35
C ALA A 102 12.05 -8.17 24.03
N VAL A 103 11.85 -6.96 24.58
CA VAL A 103 12.80 -5.85 24.45
C VAL A 103 14.03 -6.06 25.35
N ALA A 104 13.88 -6.61 26.56
CA ALA A 104 15.05 -7.04 27.33
C ALA A 104 15.73 -8.26 26.70
N ARG A 105 15.04 -9.11 25.94
CA ARG A 105 15.71 -10.16 25.15
C ARG A 105 16.57 -9.58 24.03
N SER A 106 16.22 -8.43 23.45
CA SER A 106 17.12 -7.74 22.52
C SER A 106 18.30 -7.06 23.23
N VAL A 107 18.13 -6.64 24.48
CA VAL A 107 19.25 -6.24 25.37
C VAL A 107 20.15 -7.44 25.70
N LEU A 108 19.57 -8.64 25.89
CA LEU A 108 20.27 -9.90 26.12
C LEU A 108 20.84 -10.54 24.84
N TRP A 109 20.66 -9.92 23.65
CA TRP A 109 21.29 -10.44 22.44
C TRP A 109 22.82 -10.36 22.54
N PRO A 110 23.53 -11.42 22.11
CA PRO A 110 24.98 -11.38 22.02
C PRO A 110 25.47 -10.19 21.20
N ASP A 111 26.62 -9.61 21.56
CA ASP A 111 27.14 -8.39 20.94
C ASP A 111 27.27 -8.49 19.41
N TYR A 112 27.61 -9.68 18.89
CA TYR A 112 27.71 -9.91 17.46
C TYR A 112 26.37 -9.74 16.72
N VAL A 113 25.24 -10.10 17.34
CA VAL A 113 23.90 -9.93 16.73
C VAL A 113 23.55 -8.44 16.70
N ARG A 114 23.85 -7.73 17.79
CA ARG A 114 23.62 -6.29 17.90
C ARG A 114 24.43 -5.51 16.87
N GLU A 115 25.71 -5.86 16.70
CA GLU A 115 26.59 -5.24 15.70
C GLU A 115 26.11 -5.49 14.27
N ARG A 116 25.69 -6.72 13.95
CA ARG A 116 25.12 -7.07 12.63
C ARG A 116 23.82 -6.32 12.33
N LEU A 117 22.94 -6.19 13.32
CA LEU A 117 21.71 -5.41 13.16
C LEU A 117 22.03 -3.93 13.03
N HIS A 118 22.89 -3.38 13.89
CA HIS A 118 23.28 -1.97 13.84
C HIS A 118 23.89 -1.60 12.48
N THR A 119 24.82 -2.42 11.97
CA THR A 119 25.41 -2.20 10.64
C THR A 119 24.37 -2.29 9.52
N THR A 120 23.44 -3.25 9.58
CA THR A 120 22.34 -3.38 8.62
C THR A 120 21.44 -2.14 8.61
N TYR A 121 21.03 -1.64 9.78
CA TYR A 121 20.22 -0.43 9.90
C TYR A 121 20.99 0.86 9.57
N ALA A 122 22.31 0.88 9.79
CA ALA A 122 23.16 1.98 9.36
C ALA A 122 23.22 2.08 7.83
N TYR A 123 23.44 0.95 7.12
CA TYR A 123 23.35 0.91 5.67
C TYR A 123 21.95 1.22 5.17
N LEU A 124 20.90 0.74 5.84
CA LEU A 124 19.52 1.10 5.50
C LEU A 124 19.29 2.62 5.54
N THR A 125 19.70 3.27 6.62
CA THR A 125 19.57 4.72 6.79
C THR A 125 20.43 5.46 5.75
N GLY A 126 21.63 4.96 5.48
CA GLY A 126 22.49 5.45 4.41
C GLY A 126 21.83 5.34 3.03
N SER A 127 21.18 4.22 2.73
CA SER A 127 20.44 4.01 1.48
C SER A 127 19.38 5.07 1.32
N LEU A 128 18.55 5.27 2.35
CA LEU A 128 17.47 6.28 2.35
C LEU A 128 18.01 7.70 2.14
N ALA A 129 19.12 8.05 2.78
CA ALA A 129 19.76 9.36 2.62
C ALA A 129 20.28 9.57 1.19
N ILE A 130 20.97 8.57 0.62
CA ILE A 130 21.46 8.61 -0.77
C ILE A 130 20.29 8.71 -1.74
N THR A 131 19.23 7.94 -1.54
CA THR A 131 18.02 7.96 -2.38
C THR A 131 17.31 9.30 -2.32
N ALA A 132 17.17 9.90 -1.12
CA ALA A 132 16.57 11.21 -0.98
C ALA A 132 17.39 12.28 -1.69
N PHE A 133 18.71 12.27 -1.50
CA PHE A 133 19.62 13.18 -2.19
C PHE A 133 19.54 13.00 -3.71
N ALA A 134 19.62 11.76 -4.20
CA ALA A 134 19.53 11.44 -5.62
C ALA A 134 18.16 11.81 -6.21
N GLY A 135 17.06 11.64 -5.47
CA GLY A 135 15.74 12.04 -5.92
C GLY A 135 15.61 13.55 -6.07
N VAL A 136 16.14 14.32 -5.12
CA VAL A 136 16.15 15.79 -5.20
C VAL A 136 17.01 16.29 -6.36
N THR A 137 18.18 15.70 -6.59
CA THR A 137 19.04 16.08 -7.72
C THR A 137 18.44 15.67 -9.05
N ALA A 138 17.86 14.47 -9.14
CA ALA A 138 17.14 14.00 -10.32
C ALA A 138 15.92 14.86 -10.65
N ALA A 139 15.15 15.28 -9.64
CA ALA A 139 13.97 16.13 -9.83
C ALA A 139 14.31 17.53 -10.39
N ARG A 140 15.56 17.99 -10.21
CA ARG A 140 16.06 19.25 -10.79
C ARG A 140 16.57 19.08 -12.22
N SER A 141 16.80 17.84 -12.67
CA SER A 141 17.31 17.56 -14.01
C SER A 141 16.16 17.26 -14.98
N PRO A 142 15.88 18.12 -15.97
CA PRO A 142 14.77 17.91 -16.90
C PRO A 142 14.94 16.65 -17.76
N ALA A 143 16.18 16.21 -18.01
CA ALA A 143 16.46 15.00 -18.77
C ALA A 143 16.06 13.73 -18.01
N ILE A 144 16.46 13.62 -16.74
CA ILE A 144 16.10 12.47 -15.90
C ILE A 144 14.60 12.45 -15.66
N LEU A 145 14.02 13.63 -15.50
CA LEU A 145 12.59 13.78 -15.30
C LEU A 145 11.80 13.33 -16.51
N ALA A 146 12.16 13.78 -17.71
CA ALA A 146 11.51 13.33 -18.94
C ALA A 146 11.60 11.81 -19.14
N LEU A 147 12.71 11.19 -18.72
CA LEU A 147 12.91 9.75 -18.75
C LEU A 147 12.06 8.98 -17.73
N THR A 148 11.69 9.60 -16.62
CA THR A 148 11.02 8.93 -15.48
C THR A 148 9.55 9.31 -15.32
N SER A 149 9.11 10.44 -15.89
CA SER A 149 7.74 10.96 -15.77
C SER A 149 6.83 10.58 -16.95
N GLY A 150 7.34 9.86 -17.95
CA GLY A 150 6.56 9.48 -19.13
C GLY A 150 5.44 8.48 -18.78
N PRO A 151 4.20 8.68 -19.24
CA PRO A 151 3.08 7.74 -18.99
C PRO A 151 3.19 6.45 -19.82
N SER A 152 4.36 6.18 -20.41
CA SER A 152 4.54 5.06 -21.31
C SER A 152 4.86 3.78 -20.54
N LEU A 153 4.28 2.67 -21.00
CA LEU A 153 4.61 1.34 -20.53
C LEU A 153 6.12 1.07 -20.66
N LEU A 154 6.78 1.67 -21.65
CA LEU A 154 8.23 1.57 -21.86
C LEU A 154 9.03 2.24 -20.72
N VAL A 155 8.62 3.42 -20.24
CA VAL A 155 9.26 4.08 -19.08
C VAL A 155 9.03 3.26 -17.80
N TRP A 156 7.83 2.70 -17.63
CA TRP A 156 7.54 1.81 -16.51
C TRP A 156 8.38 0.52 -16.54
N LEU A 157 8.45 -0.17 -17.69
CA LEU A 157 9.30 -1.35 -17.85
C LEU A 157 10.79 -1.01 -17.74
N GLY A 158 11.22 0.12 -18.29
CA GLY A 158 12.61 0.58 -18.23
C GLY A 158 13.06 0.88 -16.80
N SER A 159 12.23 1.57 -16.02
CA SER A 159 12.51 1.82 -14.60
C SER A 159 12.51 0.53 -13.78
N LEU A 160 11.58 -0.39 -14.02
CA LEU A 160 11.55 -1.70 -13.38
C LEU A 160 12.82 -2.51 -13.71
N ALA A 161 13.20 -2.57 -14.99
CA ALA A 161 14.41 -3.26 -15.44
C ALA A 161 15.67 -2.64 -14.82
N ALA A 162 15.76 -1.30 -14.75
CA ALA A 162 16.89 -0.61 -14.13
C ALA A 162 17.01 -0.94 -12.64
N ILE A 163 15.90 -0.91 -11.89
CA ILE A 163 15.87 -1.27 -10.47
C ILE A 163 16.25 -2.74 -10.27
N MET A 164 15.68 -3.65 -11.07
CA MET A 164 15.99 -5.09 -10.97
C MET A 164 17.45 -5.38 -11.32
N ALA A 165 17.97 -4.81 -12.41
CA ALA A 165 19.35 -5.02 -12.84
C ALA A 165 20.34 -4.51 -11.80
N THR A 166 20.16 -3.29 -11.30
CA THR A 166 21.04 -2.72 -10.28
C THR A 166 20.93 -3.47 -8.95
N GLY A 167 19.73 -3.92 -8.57
CA GLY A 167 19.53 -4.75 -7.38
C GLY A 167 20.23 -6.11 -7.50
N LEU A 168 20.16 -6.76 -8.66
CA LEU A 168 20.87 -8.01 -8.92
C LEU A 168 22.40 -7.83 -8.89
N ILE A 169 22.91 -6.72 -9.41
CA ILE A 169 24.34 -6.40 -9.35
C ILE A 169 24.81 -6.26 -7.90
N VAL A 170 24.07 -5.51 -7.07
CA VAL A 170 24.40 -5.36 -5.64
C VAL A 170 24.42 -6.70 -4.92
N GLN A 171 23.48 -7.61 -5.22
CA GLN A 171 23.40 -8.92 -4.58
C GLN A 171 24.49 -9.89 -5.02
N LYS A 172 24.96 -9.79 -6.28
CA LYS A 172 25.98 -10.68 -6.85
C LYS A 172 27.41 -10.34 -6.43
N ILE A 173 27.68 -9.10 -6.05
CA ILE A 173 29.02 -8.68 -5.63
C ILE A 173 29.25 -9.15 -4.18
N ASP A 174 30.30 -9.93 -3.96
CA ASP A 174 30.71 -10.35 -2.62
C ASP A 174 31.18 -9.17 -1.76
N TYR A 175 30.86 -9.23 -0.46
CA TYR A 175 31.23 -8.20 0.51
C TYR A 175 32.75 -8.13 0.80
N SER A 176 33.55 -9.08 0.29
CA SER A 176 35.01 -9.11 0.43
C SER A 176 35.70 -7.93 -0.27
N ASN A 177 35.12 -7.42 -1.36
CA ASN A 177 35.62 -6.24 -2.07
C ASN A 177 34.77 -5.01 -1.71
N THR A 178 35.23 -4.23 -0.74
CA THR A 178 34.48 -3.08 -0.19
C THR A 178 34.15 -2.03 -1.25
N LEU A 179 35.11 -1.58 -2.06
CA LEU A 179 34.86 -0.54 -3.07
C LEU A 179 33.74 -0.86 -4.08
N PRO A 180 33.80 -1.96 -4.85
CA PRO A 180 32.77 -2.25 -5.85
C PRO A 180 31.40 -2.51 -5.23
N LYS A 181 31.35 -3.08 -4.02
CA LYS A 181 30.08 -3.30 -3.30
C LYS A 181 29.41 -1.97 -2.93
N HIS A 182 30.18 -1.03 -2.38
CA HIS A 182 29.65 0.29 -1.99
C HIS A 182 29.24 1.12 -3.20
N LEU A 183 30.00 1.05 -4.31
CA LEU A 183 29.64 1.70 -5.56
C LEU A 183 28.35 1.12 -6.16
N ALA A 184 28.23 -0.21 -6.21
CA ALA A 184 27.00 -0.84 -6.70
C ALA A 184 25.80 -0.47 -5.82
N TRP A 185 25.98 -0.48 -4.49
CA TRP A 185 24.96 -0.09 -3.52
C TRP A 185 24.52 1.37 -3.72
N ALA A 186 25.47 2.30 -3.78
CA ALA A 186 25.19 3.72 -4.01
C ALA A 186 24.50 3.95 -5.36
N THR A 187 24.94 3.24 -6.40
CA THR A 187 24.33 3.29 -7.75
C THR A 187 22.88 2.83 -7.70
N HIS A 188 22.60 1.72 -7.01
CA HIS A 188 21.25 1.22 -6.86
C HIS A 188 20.34 2.20 -6.10
N CYS A 189 20.85 2.81 -5.02
CA CYS A 189 20.13 3.86 -4.29
C CYS A 189 19.87 5.10 -5.16
N ALA A 190 20.84 5.50 -5.98
CA ALA A 190 20.71 6.62 -6.90
C ALA A 190 19.67 6.37 -8.00
N VAL A 191 19.64 5.16 -8.57
CA VAL A 191 18.65 4.76 -9.58
C VAL A 191 17.24 4.76 -9.00
N LEU A 192 17.05 4.28 -7.77
CA LEU A 192 15.76 4.39 -7.09
C LEU A 192 15.37 5.84 -6.81
N GLY A 193 16.31 6.69 -6.41
CA GLY A 193 16.08 8.11 -6.23
C GLY A 193 15.60 8.76 -7.53
N ALA A 194 16.25 8.43 -8.66
CA ALA A 194 15.85 8.92 -9.97
C ALA A 194 14.43 8.46 -10.37
N VAL A 195 14.08 7.19 -10.14
CA VAL A 195 12.72 6.68 -10.44
C VAL A 195 11.65 7.34 -9.56
N ILE A 196 12.00 7.71 -8.33
CA ILE A 196 11.11 8.39 -7.38
C ILE A 196 11.01 9.91 -7.67
N ALA A 197 11.91 10.48 -8.46
CA ALA A 197 12.00 11.92 -8.72
C ALA A 197 10.68 12.59 -9.18
N PRO A 198 9.81 11.96 -9.99
CA PRO A 198 8.52 12.56 -10.35
C PRO A 198 7.61 12.85 -9.13
N LEU A 199 7.78 12.12 -8.01
CA LEU A 199 7.03 12.37 -6.78
C LEU A 199 7.39 13.73 -6.14
N CYS A 200 8.55 14.30 -6.46
CA CYS A 200 8.92 15.65 -6.00
C CYS A 200 7.95 16.74 -6.47
N TYR A 201 7.18 16.51 -7.54
CA TYR A 201 6.13 17.43 -7.98
C TYR A 201 4.87 17.45 -7.11
N LEU A 202 4.68 16.45 -6.24
CA LEU A 202 3.58 16.47 -5.26
C LEU A 202 3.76 17.56 -4.20
N GLY A 203 4.96 18.14 -4.12
CA GLY A 203 5.31 19.24 -3.24
C GLY A 203 6.06 18.79 -1.99
N GLY A 204 7.07 19.58 -1.60
CA GLY A 204 7.91 19.31 -0.42
C GLY A 204 7.13 19.06 0.88
N PRO A 205 6.10 19.86 1.22
CA PRO A 205 5.32 19.65 2.45
C PRO A 205 4.55 18.33 2.48
N VAL A 206 4.05 17.86 1.33
CA VAL A 206 3.34 16.58 1.23
C VAL A 206 4.32 15.43 1.43
N LEU A 207 5.48 15.48 0.76
CA LEU A 207 6.51 14.46 0.89
C LEU A 207 7.10 14.40 2.30
N MET A 208 7.30 15.54 2.96
CA MET A 208 7.82 15.56 4.34
C MET A 208 6.86 14.87 5.31
N ARG A 209 5.55 15.11 5.17
CA ARG A 209 4.54 14.42 5.99
C ARG A 209 4.47 12.93 5.67
N ALA A 210 4.50 12.58 4.39
CA ALA A 210 4.54 11.18 3.97
C ALA A 210 5.77 10.46 4.56
N ALA A 211 6.94 11.10 4.55
CA ALA A 211 8.16 10.57 5.14
C ALA A 211 8.03 10.33 6.65
N TRP A 212 7.47 11.28 7.39
CA TRP A 212 7.21 11.11 8.83
C TRP A 212 6.21 9.98 9.12
N TYR A 213 5.15 9.84 8.32
CA TYR A 213 4.21 8.73 8.46
C TYR A 213 4.84 7.39 8.11
N THR A 214 5.67 7.33 7.08
CA THR A 214 6.46 6.12 6.77
C THR A 214 7.38 5.78 7.92
N ALA A 215 8.11 6.75 8.49
CA ALA A 215 8.99 6.52 9.63
C ALA A 215 8.21 5.97 10.85
N ALA A 216 7.02 6.49 11.11
CA ALA A 216 6.15 6.00 12.16
C ALA A 216 5.65 4.56 11.91
N ILE A 217 5.22 4.25 10.68
CA ILE A 217 4.81 2.89 10.28
C ILE A 217 5.98 1.92 10.41
N VAL A 218 7.16 2.32 9.93
CA VAL A 218 8.36 1.47 9.96
C VAL A 218 8.78 1.21 11.39
N GLY A 219 8.87 2.24 12.23
CA GLY A 219 9.20 2.08 13.65
C GLY A 219 8.18 1.20 14.39
N GLY A 220 6.88 1.45 14.21
CA GLY A 220 5.82 0.67 14.87
C GLY A 220 5.81 -0.81 14.45
N LEU A 221 5.97 -1.08 13.15
CA LEU A 221 6.04 -2.45 12.65
C LEU A 221 7.34 -3.14 13.04
N SER A 222 8.48 -2.45 13.06
CA SER A 222 9.74 -3.01 13.55
C SER A 222 9.66 -3.41 15.04
N VAL A 223 9.02 -2.60 15.89
CA VAL A 223 8.76 -2.97 17.30
C VAL A 223 7.87 -4.21 17.38
N THR A 224 6.82 -4.27 16.56
CA THR A 224 5.92 -5.43 16.50
C THR A 224 6.67 -6.69 16.04
N ALA A 225 7.56 -6.58 15.07
CA ALA A 225 8.38 -7.69 14.56
C ALA A 225 9.31 -8.28 15.64
N ILE A 226 9.89 -7.43 16.49
CA ILE A 226 10.75 -7.85 17.61
C ILE A 226 9.93 -8.58 18.68
N CYS A 227 8.70 -8.14 18.93
CA CYS A 227 7.84 -8.72 19.96
C CYS A 227 7.08 -9.99 19.49
N ALA A 228 6.82 -10.13 18.19
CA ALA A 228 6.02 -11.21 17.66
C ALA A 228 6.81 -12.53 17.45
N PRO A 229 6.22 -13.70 17.73
CA PRO A 229 6.87 -14.99 17.55
C PRO A 229 7.19 -15.25 16.07
N SER A 230 8.47 -15.52 15.81
CA SER A 230 9.09 -15.45 14.49
C SER A 230 8.76 -16.61 13.52
N GLU A 231 8.09 -17.66 13.98
CA GLU A 231 7.75 -18.87 13.19
C GLU A 231 6.60 -18.62 12.20
N LYS A 232 5.54 -17.91 12.62
CA LYS A 232 4.33 -17.74 11.81
C LYS A 232 4.52 -16.80 10.62
N PHE A 233 5.31 -15.75 10.81
CA PHE A 233 5.51 -14.73 9.80
C PHE A 233 6.51 -15.16 8.73
N LEU A 234 7.54 -15.95 9.07
CA LEU A 234 8.49 -16.46 8.07
C LEU A 234 7.80 -17.43 7.08
N ASN A 235 6.80 -18.19 7.54
CA ASN A 235 5.97 -19.04 6.67
C ASN A 235 4.92 -18.25 5.87
N MET A 236 4.83 -16.94 6.07
CA MET A 236 3.86 -16.08 5.41
C MET A 236 4.36 -15.50 4.08
N ALA A 237 5.60 -15.84 3.67
CA ALA A 237 6.17 -15.46 2.38
C ALA A 237 5.29 -15.88 1.19
N GLY A 238 4.67 -17.07 1.25
CA GLY A 238 3.78 -17.58 0.20
C GLY A 238 2.55 -16.70 -0.03
N PRO A 239 1.71 -16.47 0.99
CA PRO A 239 0.58 -15.53 0.90
C PRO A 239 0.98 -14.10 0.52
N LEU A 240 2.09 -13.58 1.05
CA LEU A 240 2.60 -12.26 0.70
C LEU A 240 3.00 -12.17 -0.79
N ALA A 241 3.65 -13.20 -1.33
CA ALA A 241 4.00 -13.27 -2.74
C ALA A 241 2.75 -13.31 -3.65
N MET A 242 1.70 -14.03 -3.25
CA MET A 242 0.41 -13.99 -3.97
C MET A 242 -0.19 -12.59 -3.95
N GLY A 243 -0.18 -11.91 -2.80
CA GLY A 243 -0.62 -10.52 -2.67
C GLY A 243 0.17 -9.57 -3.57
N LEU A 244 1.49 -9.77 -3.69
CA LEU A 244 2.36 -8.99 -4.56
C LEU A 244 1.99 -9.20 -6.03
N GLY A 245 1.70 -10.44 -6.42
CA GLY A 245 1.18 -10.77 -7.75
C GLY A 245 -0.12 -10.02 -8.07
N VAL A 246 -1.06 -9.95 -7.12
CA VAL A 246 -2.31 -9.18 -7.29
C VAL A 246 -2.04 -7.70 -7.49
N VAL A 247 -1.19 -7.10 -6.66
CA VAL A 247 -0.83 -5.67 -6.78
C VAL A 247 -0.09 -5.40 -8.09
N PHE A 248 0.76 -6.33 -8.53
CA PHE A 248 1.49 -6.23 -9.79
C PHE A 248 0.56 -6.30 -11.00
N VAL A 249 -0.36 -7.28 -11.04
CA VAL A 249 -1.37 -7.37 -12.10
C VAL A 249 -2.29 -6.15 -12.10
N ALA A 250 -2.65 -5.63 -10.92
CA ALA A 250 -3.43 -4.39 -10.83
C ALA A 250 -2.66 -3.17 -11.35
N CYS A 251 -1.33 -3.13 -11.15
CA CYS A 251 -0.46 -2.09 -11.70
C CYS A 251 -0.41 -2.17 -13.23
N LEU A 252 -0.25 -3.37 -13.80
CA LEU A 252 -0.33 -3.60 -15.25
C LEU A 252 -1.70 -3.23 -15.83
N GLY A 253 -2.78 -3.64 -15.15
CA GLY A 253 -4.14 -3.32 -15.57
C GLY A 253 -4.45 -1.83 -15.55
N SER A 254 -3.77 -1.04 -14.70
CA SER A 254 -3.95 0.41 -14.65
C SER A 254 -3.44 1.13 -15.92
N PHE A 255 -2.59 0.48 -16.72
CA PHE A 255 -2.22 0.97 -18.06
C PHE A 255 -3.28 0.65 -19.12
N ALA A 256 -4.02 -0.44 -18.95
CA ALA A 256 -5.04 -0.86 -19.90
C ALA A 256 -6.37 -0.10 -19.73
N PHE A 257 -6.64 0.42 -18.53
CA PHE A 257 -7.90 1.10 -18.20
C PHE A 257 -7.68 2.55 -17.74
N PRO A 258 -8.39 3.53 -18.34
CA PRO A 258 -8.33 4.91 -17.89
C PRO A 258 -8.76 5.09 -16.42
N PRO A 259 -8.06 5.96 -15.64
CA PRO A 259 -8.31 6.12 -14.20
C PRO A 259 -9.66 6.77 -13.84
N ASN A 260 -10.37 7.34 -14.82
CA ASN A 260 -11.71 7.90 -14.66
C ASN A 260 -12.84 6.83 -14.66
N THR A 261 -12.52 5.59 -15.05
CA THR A 261 -13.45 4.46 -15.05
C THR A 261 -13.56 3.83 -13.66
N ALA A 262 -14.69 3.19 -13.34
CA ALA A 262 -14.86 2.48 -12.07
C ALA A 262 -13.82 1.34 -11.89
N LEU A 263 -13.51 0.62 -12.98
CA LEU A 263 -12.49 -0.43 -12.99
C LEU A 263 -11.09 0.17 -12.80
N GLY A 264 -10.71 1.21 -13.57
CA GLY A 264 -9.41 1.89 -13.43
C GLY A 264 -9.20 2.50 -12.05
N ALA A 265 -10.24 3.12 -11.48
CA ALA A 265 -10.21 3.61 -10.10
C ALA A 265 -10.09 2.49 -9.06
N GLY A 266 -10.67 1.31 -9.33
CA GLY A 266 -10.51 0.12 -8.50
C GLY A 266 -9.09 -0.46 -8.55
N LEU A 267 -8.51 -0.55 -9.73
CA LEU A 267 -7.12 -0.97 -9.88
C LEU A 267 -6.17 0.01 -9.20
N ALA A 268 -6.38 1.32 -9.39
CA ALA A 268 -5.61 2.35 -8.71
C ALA A 268 -5.75 2.26 -7.19
N SER A 269 -6.94 1.94 -6.65
CA SER A 269 -7.10 1.77 -5.20
C SER A 269 -6.39 0.53 -4.66
N ILE A 270 -6.41 -0.60 -5.38
CA ILE A 270 -5.62 -1.80 -5.05
C ILE A 270 -4.11 -1.47 -5.10
N VAL A 271 -3.69 -0.80 -6.16
CA VAL A 271 -2.30 -0.40 -6.40
C VAL A 271 -1.81 0.60 -5.38
N VAL A 272 -2.66 1.37 -4.71
CA VAL A 272 -2.22 2.36 -3.70
C VAL A 272 -2.44 1.84 -2.27
N TYR A 273 -3.69 1.51 -1.90
CA TYR A 273 -4.05 1.09 -0.54
C TYR A 273 -3.75 -0.38 -0.29
N GLY A 274 -4.09 -1.26 -1.24
CA GLY A 274 -3.86 -2.70 -1.11
C GLY A 274 -2.38 -3.02 -0.96
N GLY A 275 -1.55 -2.48 -1.85
CA GLY A 275 -0.11 -2.66 -1.69
C GLY A 275 0.49 -1.91 -0.49
N LEU A 276 -0.12 -0.84 0.06
CA LEU A 276 0.38 -0.21 1.29
C LEU A 276 0.30 -1.21 2.46
N ILE A 277 -0.84 -1.90 2.57
CA ILE A 277 -1.04 -2.97 3.55
C ILE A 277 -0.04 -4.10 3.29
N LEU A 278 0.11 -4.50 2.03
CA LEU A 278 1.00 -5.59 1.64
C LEU A 278 2.47 -5.29 1.99
N PHE A 279 3.00 -4.14 1.61
CA PHE A 279 4.40 -3.77 1.90
C PHE A 279 4.62 -3.51 3.39
N SER A 280 3.59 -3.09 4.12
CA SER A 280 3.64 -3.06 5.59
C SER A 280 3.77 -4.48 6.17
N ALA A 281 3.09 -5.47 5.59
CA ALA A 281 3.25 -6.86 5.99
C ALA A 281 4.61 -7.45 5.56
N PHE A 282 5.12 -7.10 4.37
CA PHE A 282 6.48 -7.46 3.95
C PHE A 282 7.54 -6.90 4.88
N LEU A 283 7.40 -5.63 5.29
CA LEU A 283 8.33 -5.01 6.23
C LEU A 283 8.39 -5.79 7.56
N LEU A 284 7.25 -6.25 8.07
CA LEU A 284 7.18 -7.07 9.28
C LEU A 284 7.90 -8.42 9.08
N HIS A 285 7.60 -9.10 7.97
CA HIS A 285 8.24 -10.35 7.58
C HIS A 285 9.77 -10.21 7.46
N ASP A 286 10.21 -9.18 6.74
CA ASP A 286 11.61 -8.95 6.42
C ASP A 286 12.40 -8.48 7.63
N THR A 287 11.81 -7.67 8.51
CA THR A 287 12.42 -7.33 9.80
C THR A 287 12.74 -8.61 10.60
N GLN A 288 11.81 -9.57 10.64
CA GLN A 288 12.03 -10.83 11.35
C GLN A 288 13.05 -11.73 10.62
N ARG A 289 13.03 -11.75 9.29
CA ARG A 289 14.05 -12.44 8.49
C ARG A 289 15.45 -11.90 8.79
N VAL A 290 15.63 -10.58 8.85
CA VAL A 290 16.90 -9.93 9.19
C VAL A 290 17.36 -10.29 10.60
N ILE A 291 16.46 -10.29 11.59
CA ILE A 291 16.78 -10.70 12.97
C ILE A 291 17.22 -12.17 13.01
N LYS A 292 16.50 -13.08 12.35
CA LYS A 292 16.88 -14.50 12.26
C LYS A 292 18.23 -14.69 11.56
N MET A 293 18.47 -13.97 10.47
CA MET A 293 19.74 -14.00 9.73
C MET A 293 20.89 -13.52 10.62
N ALA A 294 20.69 -12.46 11.40
CA ALA A 294 21.69 -11.94 12.33
C ALA A 294 22.02 -12.92 13.46
N GLN A 295 21.02 -13.65 13.97
CA GLN A 295 21.16 -14.66 15.02
C GLN A 295 21.79 -15.97 14.52
N GLY A 296 21.36 -16.44 13.35
CA GLY A 296 21.71 -17.75 12.79
C GLY A 296 22.99 -17.80 11.97
N TYR A 297 23.57 -16.65 11.58
CA TYR A 297 24.86 -16.65 10.89
C TYR A 297 25.97 -17.16 11.82
N PRO A 298 26.72 -18.22 11.46
CA PRO A 298 27.78 -18.73 12.29
C PRO A 298 28.80 -17.62 12.58
N VAL A 299 29.05 -17.37 13.86
CA VAL A 299 30.19 -16.57 14.32
C VAL A 299 31.43 -17.37 13.91
N GLY A 300 32.37 -16.73 13.21
CA GLY A 300 33.56 -17.41 12.68
C GLY A 300 34.16 -18.38 13.69
N GLY A 301 34.24 -19.67 13.31
CA GLY A 301 34.89 -20.70 14.12
C GLY A 301 34.05 -21.91 14.54
N ARG A 302 32.88 -22.21 13.96
CA ARG A 302 32.26 -23.55 14.11
C ARG A 302 32.07 -24.21 12.76
N PHE A 303 32.97 -25.16 12.48
CA PHE A 303 32.76 -26.28 11.55
C PHE A 303 31.38 -26.90 11.85
N ASP A 304 30.43 -26.77 10.92
CA ASP A 304 29.28 -27.66 10.90
C ASP A 304 29.68 -28.86 10.03
N GLY A 305 30.33 -29.83 10.69
CA GLY A 305 31.04 -30.97 10.10
C GLY A 305 30.14 -32.05 9.50
N ASN A 306 29.08 -31.69 8.76
CA ASN A 306 28.18 -32.65 8.12
C ASN A 306 28.07 -32.53 6.59
N ASN A 307 28.78 -31.58 5.97
CA ASN A 307 28.86 -31.49 4.50
C ASN A 307 30.30 -31.67 4.03
N PHE A 308 30.71 -32.91 3.79
CA PHE A 308 32.04 -33.28 3.25
C PHE A 308 32.39 -32.65 1.88
N PHE A 309 31.48 -31.91 1.25
CA PHE A 309 31.62 -31.33 -0.09
C PHE A 309 31.59 -29.80 -0.16
N ASP A 310 31.38 -29.07 0.95
CA ASP A 310 31.26 -27.60 0.91
C ASP A 310 32.42 -26.91 1.65
N ASN A 311 33.60 -26.93 1.02
CA ASN A 311 34.77 -26.14 1.43
C ASN A 311 34.65 -24.69 0.92
N GLY A 312 33.53 -24.02 1.21
CA GLY A 312 33.35 -22.60 0.94
C GLY A 312 33.96 -21.74 2.06
N PRO A 313 34.68 -20.63 1.76
CA PRO A 313 35.13 -19.72 2.80
C PRO A 313 33.93 -19.18 3.59
N ILE A 314 34.05 -19.10 4.92
CA ILE A 314 33.03 -18.57 5.83
C ILE A 314 32.55 -17.22 5.28
N ARG A 315 31.35 -17.18 4.67
CA ARG A 315 30.82 -15.96 4.05
C ARG A 315 30.61 -14.93 5.15
N LYS A 316 31.34 -13.81 5.07
CA LYS A 316 31.16 -12.67 5.96
C LYS A 316 29.71 -12.18 5.87
N TYR A 317 29.10 -11.87 7.01
CA TYR A 317 27.74 -11.32 7.05
C TYR A 317 27.67 -10.08 6.16
N ASP A 318 26.74 -10.06 5.20
CA ASP A 318 26.56 -8.97 4.25
C ASP A 318 25.37 -8.09 4.68
N PRO A 319 25.62 -6.98 5.40
CA PRO A 319 24.56 -6.09 5.86
C PRO A 319 23.88 -5.36 4.69
N ILE A 320 24.58 -5.13 3.57
CA ILE A 320 24.07 -4.40 2.41
C ILE A 320 23.00 -5.22 1.68
N ASN A 321 23.26 -6.52 1.50
CA ASN A 321 22.27 -7.42 0.89
C ASN A 321 21.09 -7.66 1.85
N THR A 322 21.39 -7.80 3.15
CA THR A 322 20.37 -8.08 4.17
C THR A 322 19.37 -6.92 4.35
N GLN A 323 19.81 -5.66 4.26
CA GLN A 323 18.91 -4.49 4.36
C GLN A 323 18.09 -4.22 3.09
N LEU A 324 18.46 -4.82 1.94
CA LEU A 324 17.92 -4.41 0.65
C LEU A 324 16.41 -4.64 0.53
N SER A 325 15.89 -5.70 1.15
CA SER A 325 14.46 -6.01 1.11
C SER A 325 13.64 -5.07 2.01
N ILE A 326 14.10 -4.82 3.25
CA ILE A 326 13.55 -3.79 4.14
C ILE A 326 13.54 -2.42 3.47
N TYR A 327 14.64 -2.05 2.83
CA TYR A 327 14.77 -0.79 2.10
C TYR A 327 13.70 -0.63 1.00
N MET A 328 13.47 -1.68 0.22
CA MET A 328 12.44 -1.68 -0.83
C MET A 328 11.02 -1.54 -0.25
N ASP A 329 10.72 -2.20 0.85
CA ASP A 329 9.42 -2.09 1.52
C ASP A 329 9.18 -0.65 2.02
N ILE A 330 10.20 -0.04 2.62
CA ILE A 330 10.13 1.35 3.09
C ILE A 330 9.83 2.32 1.94
N LEU A 331 10.56 2.19 0.82
CA LEU A 331 10.31 3.04 -0.35
C LEU A 331 8.93 2.83 -0.93
N ASN A 332 8.47 1.57 -1.01
CA ASN A 332 7.13 1.27 -1.50
C ASN A 332 6.04 1.89 -0.60
N ILE A 333 6.17 1.77 0.72
CA ILE A 333 5.27 2.42 1.69
C ILE A 333 5.29 3.94 1.51
N PHE A 334 6.47 4.55 1.39
CA PHE A 334 6.64 5.99 1.19
C PHE A 334 5.96 6.49 -0.08
N MET A 335 6.22 5.86 -1.23
CA MET A 335 5.62 6.25 -2.51
C MET A 335 4.08 6.21 -2.42
N ARG A 336 3.53 5.19 -1.75
CA ARG A 336 2.08 5.04 -1.57
C ARG A 336 1.48 6.11 -0.68
N LEU A 337 2.12 6.41 0.44
CA LEU A 337 1.69 7.52 1.30
C LEU A 337 1.78 8.85 0.57
N ALA A 338 2.86 9.10 -0.17
CA ALA A 338 3.00 10.28 -1.01
C ALA A 338 1.85 10.39 -2.03
N MET A 339 1.51 9.30 -2.72
CA MET A 339 0.39 9.25 -3.66
C MET A 339 -0.98 9.49 -2.98
N ILE A 340 -1.23 8.88 -1.82
CA ILE A 340 -2.48 9.09 -1.05
C ILE A 340 -2.62 10.56 -0.66
N MET A 341 -1.55 11.17 -0.18
CA MET A 341 -1.54 12.54 0.29
C MET A 341 -1.54 13.58 -0.84
N GLY A 342 -0.85 13.29 -1.94
CA GLY A 342 -0.81 14.14 -3.13
C GLY A 342 -2.10 14.09 -3.94
N GLY A 343 -2.71 12.91 -4.08
CA GLY A 343 -3.97 12.72 -4.82
C GLY A 343 -5.22 13.23 -4.09
N GLY A 344 -5.13 13.50 -2.79
CA GLY A 344 -6.25 14.04 -2.00
C GLY A 344 -6.63 15.49 -2.34
N GLY A 345 -5.72 16.27 -2.94
CA GLY A 345 -5.93 17.68 -3.25
C GLY A 345 -6.69 17.95 -4.55
N GLN A 346 -6.61 17.05 -5.54
CA GLN A 346 -7.22 17.23 -6.87
C GLN A 346 -8.74 17.00 -6.89
N ARG A 347 -9.33 16.61 -5.75
CA ARG A 347 -10.78 16.45 -5.56
C ARG A 347 -11.46 17.67 -4.94
N ARG A 348 -10.71 18.75 -4.65
CA ARG A 348 -11.23 19.98 -4.03
C ARG A 348 -11.21 21.20 -4.98
N LYS A 349 -11.12 21.00 -6.29
CA LYS A 349 -11.35 22.06 -7.27
C LYS A 349 -12.36 21.63 -8.31
#